data_AF-A0AA95HA29-F1
#
_entry.id   AF-A0AA95HA29-F1
#
_cell.length_a   1.000
_cell.length_b   1.000
_cell.length_c   1.000
_cell.angle_alpha   90.00
_cell.angle_beta   90.00
_cell.angle_gamma   90.00
#
_symmetry.space_group_name_H-M   'P 1'
#
loop_
_entity.id
_entity.type
_entity.pdbx_description
1 polymer ?
#
loop_
_entity_poly.entity_id
_entity_poly.type
_entity_poly.pdbx_seq_one_letter_code
_entity_poly.pdbx_strand_id
1 'polypeptide(L)' 'MMAYREDLQQTLHKLIAEHRQLDQTISSLRETPCGDQFLITRLKKRKLLLKDTIERLNSQLIPDLNA' A
#
# COMPACT_ATOMS: atom_id res chain seq x y z
N MET A 1 23.39 -7.15 -13.24
CA MET A 1 22.08 -7.19 -12.55
C MET A 1 21.53 -5.76 -12.44
N MET A 2 20.84 -5.26 -13.47
CA MET A 2 20.11 -3.98 -13.42
C MET A 2 18.59 -4.25 -13.44
N ALA A 3 18.15 -5.15 -14.33
CA ALA A 3 16.76 -5.61 -14.44
C ALA A 3 16.11 -5.97 -13.10
N TYR A 4 16.76 -6.78 -12.25
CA TYR A 4 16.20 -7.18 -10.96
C TYR A 4 15.87 -6.01 -10.02
N ARG A 5 16.68 -4.95 -10.04
CA ARG A 5 16.44 -3.75 -9.21
C ARG A 5 15.30 -2.91 -9.79
N GLU A 6 15.25 -2.80 -11.12
CA GLU A 6 14.18 -2.11 -11.86
C GLU A 6 12.82 -2.80 -11.65
N ASP A 7 12.78 -4.14 -11.70
CA ASP A 7 11.59 -4.95 -11.41
C ASP A 7 11.06 -4.72 -9.99
N LEU A 8 11.96 -4.66 -9.00
CA LEU A 8 11.60 -4.36 -7.62
C LEU A 8 11.06 -2.93 -7.46
N GLN A 9 11.67 -1.94 -8.12
CA GLN A 9 11.18 -0.55 -8.11
C GLN A 9 9.80 -0.43 -8.78
N GLN A 10 9.59 -1.12 -9.90
CA GLN A 10 8.30 -1.13 -10.59
C GLN A 10 7.22 -1.79 -9.73
N THR A 11 7.56 -2.88 -9.05
CA THR A 11 6.66 -3.55 -8.09
C THR A 11 6.33 -2.63 -6.92
N LEU A 12 7.32 -1.93 -6.36
CA LEU A 12 7.13 -0.95 -5.29
C LEU A 12 6.17 0.17 -5.72
N HIS A 13 6.37 0.75 -6.92
CA HIS A 13 5.47 1.78 -7.45
C HIS A 13 4.04 1.28 -7.62
N LYS A 14 3.85 0.04 -8.09
CA LYS A 14 2.52 -0.58 -8.20
C LYS A 14 1.85 -0.70 -6.84
N LEU A 15 2.57 -1.17 -5.82
CA LEU A 15 2.05 -1.32 -4.46
C LEU A 15 1.68 0.03 -3.83
N ILE A 16 2.50 1.06 -4.03
CA ILE A 16 2.21 2.44 -3.57
C ILE A 16 0.95 2.98 -4.24
N ALA A 17 0.80 2.75 -5.56
CA ALA A 17 -0.40 3.16 -6.29
C ALA A 17 -1.65 2.44 -5.77
N GLU A 18 -1.60 1.12 -5.57
CA GLU A 18 -2.71 0.33 -5.01
C GLU A 18 -3.07 0.80 -3.59
N HIS A 19 -2.06 1.05 -2.75
CA HIS A 19 -2.27 1.59 -1.40
C HIS A 19 -2.98 2.95 -1.44
N ARG A 20 -2.60 3.85 -2.35
CA ARG A 20 -3.26 5.16 -2.52
C ARG A 20 -4.70 5.01 -3.00
N GLN A 21 -4.97 4.11 -3.94
CA GLN A 21 -6.34 3.83 -4.41
C GLN A 21 -7.24 3.28 -3.29
N LEU A 22 -6.70 2.39 -2.46
CA LEU A 22 -7.43 1.88 -1.29
C LEU A 22 -7.74 2.99 -0.30
N ASP A 23 -6.83 3.93 -0.10
CA ASP A 23 -7.05 5.07 0.79
C ASP A 23 -8.17 6.00 0.29
N GLN A 24 -8.17 6.30 -1.01
CA GLN A 24 -9.25 7.04 -1.66
C GLN A 24 -10.60 6.32 -1.52
N THR A 25 -10.62 5.00 -1.79
CA THR A 25 -11.82 4.17 -1.65
C THR A 25 -12.36 4.19 -0.22
N ILE A 26 -11.49 4.04 0.79
CA ILE A 26 -11.88 4.12 2.20
C ILE A 26 -12.45 5.50 2.53
N SER A 27 -11.85 6.57 2.01
CA SER A 27 -12.29 7.94 2.26
C SER A 27 -13.68 8.19 1.67
N SER A 28 -13.93 7.82 0.41
CA SER A 28 -15.25 7.92 -0.22
C SER A 28 -16.31 7.08 0.51
N LEU A 29 -15.96 5.87 0.97
CA LEU A 29 -16.87 5.04 1.75
C LEU A 29 -17.21 5.64 3.13
N ARG A 30 -16.29 6.39 3.75
CA ARG A 30 -16.53 7.08 5.01
C ARG A 30 -17.44 8.30 4.87
N GLU A 31 -17.39 8.98 3.72
CA GLU A 31 -18.26 10.12 3.42
C GLU A 31 -19.68 9.68 3.05
N THR A 32 -19.87 8.40 2.73
CA THR A 32 -21.17 7.83 2.38
C THR A 32 -21.99 7.56 3.66
N PRO A 33 -23.20 8.12 3.82
CA PRO A 33 -24.01 8.00 5.05
C PRO A 33 -24.51 6.57 5.34
N CYS A 34 -24.48 5.66 4.37
CA CYS A 34 -24.75 4.22 4.53
C CYS A 34 -23.52 3.36 4.23
N GLY A 35 -22.30 3.88 4.45
CA GLY A 35 -21.07 3.17 4.20
C GLY A 35 -20.97 1.88 5.02
N ASP A 36 -20.63 0.78 4.36
CA ASP A 36 -20.43 -0.51 5.02
C ASP A 36 -19.16 -0.47 5.90
N GLN A 37 -19.36 -0.35 7.20
CA GLN A 37 -18.29 -0.29 8.20
C GLN A 37 -17.44 -1.57 8.24
N PHE A 38 -18.02 -2.74 7.91
CA PHE A 38 -17.26 -3.99 7.79
C PHE A 38 -16.36 -3.97 6.56
N LEU A 39 -16.86 -3.46 5.43
CA LEU A 39 -16.05 -3.25 4.24
C LEU A 39 -14.90 -2.29 4.51
N ILE A 40 -15.15 -1.14 5.16
CA ILE A 40 -14.11 -0.19 5.55
C ILE A 40 -13.05 -0.86 6.44
N THR A 41 -13.47 -1.68 7.39
CA THR A 41 -12.56 -2.41 8.29
C THR A 41 -11.70 -3.41 7.53
N ARG A 42 -12.27 -4.13 6.55
CA ARG A 42 -11.53 -5.06 5.68
C ARG A 42 -10.54 -4.34 4.78
N LEU A 43 -10.93 -3.20 4.20
CA LEU A 43 -10.06 -2.38 3.37
C LEU A 43 -8.91 -1.78 4.17
N LYS A 44 -9.15 -1.33 5.41
CA LYS A 44 -8.10 -0.87 6.33
C LYS A 44 -7.09 -1.97 6.65
N LYS A 45 -7.54 -3.21 6.91
CA LYS A 45 -6.63 -4.35 7.09
C LYS A 45 -5.78 -4.61 5.86
N ARG A 46 -6.38 -4.60 4.66
CA ARG A 46 -5.64 -4.76 3.39
C ARG A 46 -4.63 -3.62 3.18
N LYS A 47 -5.01 -2.38 3.49
CA LYS A 47 -4.12 -1.21 3.43
C LYS A 47 -2.91 -1.36 4.36
N LEU A 48 -3.11 -1.87 5.58
CA LEU A 48 -2.02 -2.13 6.53
C LEU A 48 -1.04 -3.17 5.97
N LEU A 49 -1.55 -4.29 5.44
CA LEU A 49 -0.70 -5.33 4.83
C LEU A 49 0.12 -4.79 3.64
N LEU A 50 -0.48 -3.94 2.79
CA LEU A 50 0.24 -3.31 1.70
C LEU A 50 1.31 -2.36 2.21
N LYS A 51 1.04 -1.57 3.25
CA LYS A 51 2.04 -0.72 3.90
C LYS A 51 3.22 -1.55 4.41
N ASP A 52 2.96 -2.62 5.15
CA ASP A 52 4.02 -3.50 5.68
C ASP A 52 4.85 -4.14 4.56
N THR A 53 4.19 -4.51 3.46
CA THR A 53 4.86 -5.07 2.27
C THR A 53 5.72 -4.03 1.55
N ILE A 54 5.23 -2.80 1.43
CA ILE A 54 5.97 -1.65 0.87
C ILE A 54 7.20 -1.35 1.73
N GLU A 55 7.05 -1.31 3.05
CA GLU A 55 8.17 -1.09 3.98
C GLU A 55 9.22 -2.19 3.85
N ARG A 56 8.80 -3.47 3.82
CA ARG A 56 9.72 -4.60 3.65
C ARG A 56 10.45 -4.59 2.31
N LEU A 57 9.77 -4.19 1.21
CA LEU A 57 10.39 -4.05 -0.11
C LEU A 57 11.33 -2.84 -0.17
N ASN A 58 10.93 -1.72 0.44
CA ASN A 58 11.78 -0.54 0.58
C ASN A 58 13.06 -0.86 1.34
N SER A 59 12.99 -1.59 2.46
CA SER A 59 14.18 -2.01 3.22
C SER A 59 15.11 -2.92 2.42
N GLN A 60 14.58 -3.72 1.49
CA GLN A 60 15.39 -4.54 0.58
C GLN A 60 16.04 -3.72 -0.54
N LEU A 61 15.38 -2.66 -1.01
CA LEU A 61 15.85 -1.77 -2.07
C LEU A 61 16.80 -0.67 -1.58
N ILE A 62 16.58 -0.23 -0.34
CA ILE A 62 17.29 0.84 0.36
C ILE A 62 17.51 0.33 1.80
N PRO A 63 18.70 -0.23 2.11
CA PRO A 63 18.98 -0.79 3.43
C PRO A 63 18.94 0.21 4.62
N ASP A 64 18.62 1.49 4.40
CA ASP A 64 19.08 2.60 5.26
C ASP A 64 18.08 3.76 5.45
N LEU A 65 16.78 3.49 5.63
CA LEU A 65 15.80 4.57 5.86
C LEU A 65 14.96 4.47 7.15
N ASN A 66 15.17 3.45 7.98
CA ASN A 66 14.58 3.38 9.32
C ASN A 66 15.68 3.09 10.36
N ALA A 67 16.51 4.11 10.63
CA ALA A 67 17.27 4.29 11.87
C ALA A 67 16.69 5.49 12.62
#